data_AF-A0A9N9GJY7-F1
#
_entry.id   AF-A0A9N9GJY7-F1
#
_cell.length_a   1.000
_cell.length_b   1.000
_cell.length_c   1.000
_cell.angle_alpha   90.00
_cell.angle_beta   90.00
_cell.angle_gamma   90.00
#
_symmetry.space_group_name_H-M   'P 1'
#
loop_
_entity.id
_entity.type
_entity.pdbx_description
1 polymer ?
#
loop_
_entity_poly.entity_id
_entity_poly.type
_entity_poly.pdbx_seq_one_letter_code
_entity_poly.pdbx_strand_id
1 'polypeptide(L)'
;MTQGIWFLSRRKFCPCLKLPPPKGLDEIAYARLAFEKGCQLCCEKKAKVYWAFAARLCDTCFAINTITNHELREEKSLVNTNFLAGLPYVESHLYEHAVLFHSPPGDDRRHKWAVKQNRKCRRLMRQVKKRERLGCREKLKAIFHARLNNLEPPPEDKDTSLNLVFDIDLLRRCVSFRRSYGLSQELIDWAWIELRRSLVKEYQRVLGVGREGR
;
A
#
# COMPACT_ATOMS: atom_id res chain seq x y z
N MET A 1 1.43 -29.96 -9.72
CA MET A 1 1.64 -31.20 -8.94
C MET A 1 3.08 -31.40 -8.43
N THR A 2 4.09 -30.72 -8.99
CA THR A 2 5.53 -30.97 -8.69
C THR A 2 6.09 -30.24 -7.46
N GLN A 3 5.59 -29.05 -7.11
CA GLN A 3 6.16 -28.21 -6.03
C GLN A 3 6.08 -28.85 -4.63
N GLY A 4 5.03 -29.62 -4.35
CA GLY A 4 4.84 -30.28 -3.05
C GLY A 4 5.91 -31.34 -2.74
N ILE A 5 6.38 -32.05 -3.78
CA ILE A 5 7.47 -33.04 -3.65
C ILE A 5 8.77 -32.32 -3.27
N TRP A 6 9.09 -31.21 -3.95
CA TRP A 6 10.28 -30.42 -3.65
C TRP A 6 10.24 -29.80 -2.25
N PHE A 7 9.09 -29.27 -1.82
CA PHE A 7 8.89 -28.78 -0.45
C PHE A 7 9.14 -29.87 0.60
N LEU A 8 8.50 -31.04 0.45
CA LEU A 8 8.65 -32.15 1.40
C LEU A 8 10.09 -32.69 1.40
N SER A 9 10.69 -32.82 0.22
CA SER A 9 12.08 -33.27 0.04
C SER A 9 13.06 -32.31 0.73
N ARG A 10 12.93 -31.00 0.48
CA ARG A 10 13.75 -29.97 1.12
C ARG A 10 13.64 -30.04 2.64
N ARG A 11 12.42 -30.09 3.18
CA ARG A 11 12.18 -30.09 4.62
C ARG A 11 12.75 -31.34 5.30
N LYS A 12 12.75 -32.48 4.62
CA LYS A 12 13.19 -33.77 5.18
C LYS A 12 14.68 -34.04 4.98
N PHE A 13 15.26 -33.63 3.84
CA PHE A 13 16.60 -34.06 3.42
C PHE A 13 17.61 -32.92 3.23
N CYS A 14 17.19 -31.65 3.32
CA CYS A 14 18.07 -30.50 3.11
C CYS A 14 18.26 -29.68 4.40
N PRO A 15 19.12 -30.14 5.35
CA PRO A 15 19.28 -29.49 6.65
C PRO A 15 19.82 -28.05 6.57
N CYS A 16 20.50 -27.69 5.47
CA CYS A 16 20.98 -26.33 5.22
C CYS A 16 19.92 -25.38 4.63
N LEU A 17 18.77 -25.89 4.17
CA LEU A 17 17.75 -25.13 3.44
C LEU A 17 16.38 -25.20 4.14
N LYS A 18 16.35 -24.83 5.42
CA LYS A 18 15.16 -24.94 6.29
C LYS A 18 14.10 -23.87 6.00
N LEU A 19 14.53 -22.67 5.63
CA LEU A 19 13.63 -21.56 5.35
C LEU A 19 12.82 -21.81 4.06
N PRO A 20 11.57 -21.33 3.97
CA PRO A 20 10.81 -21.40 2.74
C PRO A 20 11.44 -20.52 1.65
N PRO A 21 11.14 -20.79 0.36
CA PRO A 21 11.52 -19.90 -0.73
C PRO A 21 11.09 -18.45 -0.45
N PRO A 22 11.95 -17.46 -0.77
CA PRO A 22 11.54 -16.06 -0.77
C PRO A 22 10.32 -15.82 -1.66
N LYS A 23 9.51 -14.81 -1.32
CA LYS A 23 8.28 -14.50 -2.04
C LYS A 23 8.55 -14.26 -3.53
N GLY A 24 7.88 -15.02 -4.39
CA GLY A 24 8.02 -14.94 -5.85
C GLY A 24 9.02 -15.94 -6.45
N LEU A 25 9.71 -16.72 -5.62
CA LEU A 25 10.55 -17.84 -6.04
C LEU A 25 9.82 -19.17 -5.77
N ASP A 26 9.85 -20.09 -6.72
CA ASP A 26 9.26 -21.42 -6.53
C ASP A 26 10.26 -22.40 -5.89
N GLU A 27 9.80 -23.56 -5.41
CA GLU A 27 10.66 -24.52 -4.70
C GLU A 27 11.76 -25.09 -5.60
N ILE A 28 11.49 -25.22 -6.90
CA ILE A 28 12.47 -25.74 -7.87
C ILE A 28 13.60 -24.73 -8.06
N ALA A 29 13.30 -23.47 -8.36
CA ALA A 29 14.30 -22.43 -8.51
C ALA A 29 15.07 -22.18 -7.21
N TYR A 30 14.39 -22.27 -6.06
CA TYR A 30 15.02 -22.21 -4.75
C TYR A 30 16.03 -23.33 -4.53
N ALA A 31 15.65 -24.58 -4.83
CA ALA A 31 16.55 -25.73 -4.75
C ALA A 31 17.73 -25.60 -5.73
N ARG A 32 17.48 -25.17 -6.97
CA ARG A 32 18.54 -24.94 -7.96
C ARG A 32 19.58 -23.95 -7.47
N LEU A 33 19.17 -22.80 -6.93
CA LEU A 33 20.10 -21.82 -6.36
C LEU A 33 20.93 -22.39 -5.21
N ALA A 34 20.37 -23.28 -4.40
CA ALA A 34 21.07 -23.90 -3.29
C ALA A 34 22.08 -24.98 -3.74
N PHE A 35 21.72 -25.81 -4.73
CA PHE A 35 22.47 -27.02 -5.07
C PHE A 35 23.32 -26.92 -6.34
N GLU A 36 22.89 -26.14 -7.34
CA GLU A 36 23.66 -25.97 -8.56
C GLU A 36 24.96 -25.22 -8.25
N LYS A 37 26.06 -25.64 -8.88
CA LYS A 37 27.39 -25.06 -8.67
C LYS A 37 27.71 -24.05 -9.77
N GLY A 38 28.52 -23.06 -9.41
CA GLY A 38 29.04 -22.06 -10.32
C GLY A 38 28.12 -20.85 -10.56
N CYS A 39 28.67 -19.85 -11.23
CA CYS A 39 27.97 -18.62 -11.62
C CYS A 39 26.96 -18.91 -12.72
N GLN A 40 25.74 -18.40 -12.60
CA GLN A 40 24.70 -18.60 -13.61
C GLN A 40 24.96 -17.85 -14.92
N LEU A 41 25.89 -16.87 -14.93
CA LEU A 41 26.21 -16.08 -16.12
C LEU A 41 27.46 -16.57 -16.85
N CYS A 42 28.54 -16.86 -16.11
CA CYS A 42 29.84 -17.22 -16.69
C CYS A 42 30.33 -18.62 -16.31
N CYS A 43 29.55 -19.39 -15.54
CA CYS A 43 29.88 -20.74 -15.09
C CYS A 43 31.13 -20.87 -14.18
N GLU A 44 31.73 -19.74 -13.75
CA GLU A 44 32.85 -19.72 -12.81
C GLU A 44 32.51 -20.48 -11.52
N LYS A 45 33.40 -21.34 -11.02
CA LYS A 45 33.11 -22.26 -9.92
C LYS A 45 32.88 -21.52 -8.59
N LYS A 46 33.61 -20.42 -8.38
CA LYS A 46 33.47 -19.57 -7.18
C LYS A 46 32.29 -18.62 -7.37
N ALA A 47 31.13 -18.99 -6.83
CA ALA A 47 29.92 -18.18 -6.89
C ALA A 47 29.15 -18.21 -5.57
N LYS A 48 28.57 -17.07 -5.21
CA LYS A 48 27.72 -16.89 -4.04
C LYS A 48 26.26 -16.77 -4.47
N VAL A 49 25.35 -17.27 -3.63
CA VAL A 49 23.91 -17.04 -3.80
C VAL A 49 23.56 -15.68 -3.21
N TYR A 50 23.08 -14.78 -4.05
CA TYR A 50 22.52 -13.50 -3.66
C TYR A 50 21.00 -13.61 -3.58
N TRP A 51 20.51 -14.02 -2.40
CA TRP A 51 19.10 -14.33 -2.16
C TRP A 51 18.14 -13.16 -2.46
N ALA A 52 18.57 -11.91 -2.21
CA ALA A 52 17.79 -10.72 -2.54
C ALA A 52 17.42 -10.64 -4.03
N PHE A 53 18.18 -11.29 -4.89
CA PHE A 53 18.04 -11.25 -6.34
C PHE A 53 17.70 -12.60 -6.96
N ALA A 54 17.54 -13.64 -6.13
CA ALA A 54 17.33 -15.01 -6.57
C ALA A 54 18.35 -15.45 -7.64
N ALA A 55 19.63 -15.08 -7.46
CA ALA A 55 20.69 -15.34 -8.42
C ALA A 55 21.95 -15.89 -7.73
N ARG A 56 22.69 -16.76 -8.41
CA ARG A 56 24.01 -17.25 -8.01
C ARG A 56 25.06 -16.69 -8.96
N LEU A 57 25.92 -15.80 -8.47
CA LEU A 57 26.89 -15.07 -9.28
C LEU A 57 28.30 -15.14 -8.66
N CYS A 58 29.34 -15.07 -9.49
CA CYS A 58 30.68 -14.73 -9.01
C CYS A 58 30.79 -13.22 -8.73
N ASP A 59 31.81 -12.81 -7.98
CA ASP A 59 31.98 -11.39 -7.60
C ASP A 59 32.11 -10.47 -8.82
N THR A 60 32.80 -10.92 -9.87
CA THR A 60 32.94 -10.17 -11.13
C THR A 60 31.61 -9.97 -11.82
N CYS A 61 30.83 -11.04 -11.99
CA CYS A 61 29.50 -10.95 -12.58
C CYS A 61 28.55 -10.13 -11.71
N PHE A 62 28.64 -10.24 -10.39
CA PHE A 62 27.86 -9.41 -9.49
C PHE A 62 28.18 -7.93 -9.71
N ALA A 63 29.45 -7.53 -9.62
CA ALA A 63 29.88 -6.14 -9.79
C ALA A 63 29.41 -5.54 -11.14
N ILE A 64 29.62 -6.26 -12.25
CA ILE A 64 29.21 -5.82 -13.60
C ILE A 64 27.68 -5.67 -13.72
N ASN A 65 26.93 -6.52 -13.02
CA ASN A 65 25.47 -6.59 -13.10
C ASN A 65 24.79 -5.95 -11.88
N THR A 66 25.48 -5.08 -11.15
CA THR A 66 24.90 -4.30 -10.05
C THR A 66 25.20 -2.83 -10.23
N ILE A 67 24.40 -2.00 -9.59
CA ILE A 67 24.68 -0.58 -9.42
C ILE A 67 24.66 -0.24 -7.94
N THR A 68 25.55 0.64 -7.52
CA THR A 68 25.60 1.14 -6.16
C THR A 68 24.57 2.25 -5.93
N ASN A 69 24.18 2.48 -4.69
CA ASN A 69 23.34 3.63 -4.35
C ASN A 69 24.00 4.96 -4.71
N HIS A 70 25.33 5.05 -4.67
CA HIS A 70 26.08 6.25 -5.06
C HIS A 70 25.88 6.55 -6.54
N GLU A 71 26.18 5.59 -7.43
CA GLU A 71 26.00 5.73 -8.89
C GLU A 71 24.53 6.02 -9.26
N LEU A 72 23.57 5.43 -8.53
CA LEU A 72 22.15 5.75 -8.71
C LEU A 72 21.82 7.19 -8.31
N ARG A 73 22.43 7.73 -7.25
CA ARG A 73 22.17 9.11 -6.82
C ARG A 73 22.75 10.14 -7.79
N GLU A 74 23.86 9.82 -8.43
CA GLU A 74 24.49 10.67 -9.44
C GLU A 74 23.76 10.64 -10.79
N GLU A 75 22.93 9.62 -11.02
CA GLU A 75 22.08 9.48 -12.19
C GLU A 75 20.99 10.56 -12.22
N LYS A 76 21.23 11.64 -12.96
CA LYS A 76 20.36 12.83 -13.09
C LYS A 76 18.94 12.50 -13.57
N SER A 77 18.70 11.32 -14.13
CA SER A 77 17.37 10.87 -14.54
C SER A 77 16.48 10.36 -13.40
N LEU A 78 17.01 10.17 -12.18
CA LEU A 78 16.26 9.77 -11.01
C LEU A 78 15.74 10.97 -10.20
N VAL A 79 14.50 11.35 -10.48
CA VAL A 79 13.83 12.51 -9.84
C VAL A 79 13.51 12.28 -8.34
N ASN A 80 13.50 11.03 -7.87
CA ASN A 80 13.14 10.71 -6.49
C ASN A 80 13.84 9.41 -6.06
N THR A 81 14.64 9.44 -4.99
CA THR A 81 15.39 8.26 -4.50
C THR A 81 14.59 7.39 -3.53
N ASN A 82 13.40 7.81 -3.08
CA ASN A 82 12.60 7.06 -2.11
C ASN A 82 12.12 5.70 -2.66
N PHE A 83 12.10 5.50 -3.97
CA PHE A 83 11.77 4.18 -4.51
C PHE A 83 12.88 3.15 -4.33
N LEU A 84 14.13 3.60 -4.13
CA LEU A 84 15.26 2.71 -3.90
C LEU A 84 15.07 1.88 -2.63
N ALA A 85 14.37 2.43 -1.62
CA ALA A 85 14.02 1.73 -0.39
C ALA A 85 13.12 0.49 -0.61
N GLY A 86 12.43 0.41 -1.76
CA GLY A 86 11.59 -0.73 -2.12
C GLY A 86 12.24 -1.72 -3.07
N LEU A 87 13.49 -1.47 -3.50
CA LEU A 87 14.22 -2.36 -4.39
C LEU A 87 14.97 -3.42 -3.58
N PRO A 88 15.12 -4.64 -4.09
CA PRO A 88 16.04 -5.58 -3.49
C PRO A 88 17.44 -4.98 -3.50
N TYR A 89 18.14 -5.07 -2.37
CA TYR A 89 19.52 -4.63 -2.25
C TYR A 89 20.33 -5.67 -1.47
N VAL A 90 21.64 -5.66 -1.67
CA VAL A 90 22.60 -6.35 -0.82
C VAL A 90 23.51 -5.32 -0.20
N GLU A 91 23.62 -5.38 1.12
CA GLU A 91 24.57 -4.59 1.88
C GLU A 91 25.96 -5.21 1.71
N SER A 92 26.93 -4.40 1.31
CA SER A 92 28.33 -4.80 1.18
C SER A 92 29.19 -3.78 1.90
N HIS A 93 30.16 -4.24 2.68
CA HIS A 93 31.15 -3.36 3.30
C HIS A 93 32.01 -2.62 2.26
N LEU A 94 32.05 -3.12 1.02
CA LEU A 94 32.79 -2.53 -0.09
C LEU A 94 31.95 -1.55 -0.92
N TYR A 95 30.61 -1.65 -0.85
CA TYR A 95 29.69 -0.87 -1.68
C TYR A 95 28.41 -0.61 -0.89
N GLU A 96 28.14 0.65 -0.55
CA GLU A 96 26.88 1.04 0.09
C GLU A 96 25.71 0.64 -0.84
N HIS A 97 25.01 -0.44 -0.48
CA HIS A 97 23.77 -0.94 -1.07
C HIS A 97 23.82 -1.17 -2.60
N ALA A 98 24.07 -2.42 -3.00
CA ALA A 98 24.02 -2.82 -4.41
C ALA A 98 22.61 -3.26 -4.80
N VAL A 99 22.03 -2.72 -5.88
CA VAL A 99 20.78 -3.22 -6.50
C VAL A 99 21.16 -4.01 -7.76
N LEU A 100 20.68 -5.25 -7.88
CA LEU A 100 21.07 -6.14 -8.98
C LEU A 100 20.23 -5.89 -10.23
N PHE A 101 20.93 -5.59 -11.31
CA PHE A 101 20.45 -5.62 -12.67
C PHE A 101 20.36 -7.07 -13.12
N HIS A 102 19.16 -7.60 -13.33
CA HIS A 102 19.04 -8.70 -14.28
C HIS A 102 19.20 -8.09 -15.69
N SER A 103 20.46 -8.13 -16.18
CA SER A 103 20.96 -7.70 -17.51
C SER A 103 21.31 -6.22 -17.70
N PRO A 104 22.59 -5.82 -17.74
CA PRO A 104 23.01 -4.60 -18.42
C PRO A 104 23.23 -4.91 -19.90
N PRO A 105 22.64 -4.10 -20.79
CA PRO A 105 23.45 -3.73 -21.94
C PRO A 105 23.24 -2.26 -22.30
N GLY A 106 24.31 -1.47 -22.21
CA GLY A 106 24.39 -0.09 -22.68
C GLY A 106 23.57 0.96 -21.90
N ASP A 107 24.05 2.19 -21.93
CA ASP A 107 23.42 3.35 -21.27
C ASP A 107 21.94 3.55 -21.66
N ASP A 108 21.58 3.25 -22.91
CA ASP A 108 20.20 3.42 -23.40
C ASP A 108 19.19 2.49 -22.69
N ARG A 109 19.56 1.23 -22.41
CA ARG A 109 18.65 0.32 -21.68
C ARG A 109 18.57 0.67 -20.19
N ARG A 110 19.65 1.21 -19.62
CA ARG A 110 19.69 1.71 -18.22
C ARG A 110 18.70 2.87 -18.03
N HIS A 111 18.75 3.87 -18.92
CA HIS A 111 17.82 5.00 -18.89
C HIS A 111 16.36 4.55 -19.02
N LYS A 112 16.06 3.66 -19.99
CA LYS A 112 14.71 3.12 -20.19
C LYS A 112 14.18 2.39 -18.95
N TRP A 113 15.02 1.64 -18.25
CA TRP A 113 14.64 0.96 -17.01
C TRP A 113 14.34 1.96 -15.88
N ALA A 114 15.21 2.96 -15.69
CA ALA A 114 15.04 3.99 -14.66
C ALA A 114 13.72 4.75 -14.85
N VAL A 115 13.41 5.13 -16.09
CA VAL A 115 12.12 5.74 -16.46
C VAL A 115 10.94 4.82 -16.16
N LYS A 116 11.05 3.52 -16.47
CA LYS A 116 10.00 2.53 -16.17
C LYS A 116 9.74 2.39 -14.66
N GLN A 117 10.78 2.33 -13.83
CA GLN A 117 10.61 2.26 -12.37
C GLN A 117 10.02 3.55 -11.81
N ASN A 118 10.51 4.72 -12.25
CA ASN A 118 9.94 6.01 -11.89
C ASN A 118 8.43 6.09 -12.17
N ARG A 119 7.99 5.59 -13.34
CA ARG A 119 6.56 5.52 -13.69
C ARG A 119 5.78 4.63 -12.73
N LYS A 120 6.32 3.45 -12.38
CA LYS A 120 5.70 2.52 -11.43
C LYS A 120 5.58 3.17 -10.04
N CYS A 121 6.61 3.86 -9.59
CA CYS A 121 6.61 4.53 -8.29
C CYS A 121 5.65 5.71 -8.23
N ARG A 122 5.59 6.55 -9.28
CA ARG A 122 4.56 7.60 -9.39
C ARG A 122 3.15 7.01 -9.30
N ARG A 123 2.89 5.87 -9.95
CA ARG A 123 1.60 5.17 -9.87
C ARG A 123 1.29 4.70 -8.45
N LEU A 124 2.24 4.07 -7.77
CA LEU A 124 2.08 3.61 -6.39
C LEU A 124 1.85 4.78 -5.42
N MET A 125 2.61 5.87 -5.56
CA MET A 125 2.43 7.06 -4.73
C MET A 125 1.05 7.72 -4.92
N ARG A 126 0.49 7.71 -6.14
CA ARG A 126 -0.90 8.13 -6.36
C ARG A 126 -1.90 7.25 -5.63
N GLN A 127 -1.67 5.93 -5.58
CA GLN A 127 -2.51 5.00 -4.83
C GLN A 127 -2.39 5.20 -3.31
N VAL A 128 -1.19 5.49 -2.79
CA VAL A 128 -0.99 5.88 -1.38
C VAL A 128 -1.82 7.11 -1.05
N LYS A 129 -1.66 8.20 -1.82
CA LYS A 129 -2.45 9.43 -1.63
C LYS A 129 -3.96 9.20 -1.70
N LYS A 130 -4.41 8.31 -2.60
CA LYS A 130 -5.82 7.93 -2.69
C LYS A 130 -6.30 7.23 -1.42
N ARG A 131 -5.52 6.28 -0.89
CA ARG A 131 -5.82 5.56 0.36
C ARG A 131 -5.84 6.49 1.57
N GLU A 132 -4.88 7.42 1.66
CA GLU A 132 -4.84 8.44 2.72
C GLU A 132 -6.09 9.32 2.69
N ARG A 133 -6.52 9.79 1.51
CA ARG A 133 -7.76 10.57 1.35
C ARG A 133 -9.00 9.77 1.74
N LEU A 134 -9.06 8.49 1.37
CA LEU A 134 -10.16 7.60 1.75
C LEU A 134 -10.20 7.40 3.27
N GLY A 135 -9.06 7.12 3.91
CA GLY A 135 -8.96 6.98 5.36
C GLY A 135 -9.32 8.28 6.10
N CYS A 136 -8.93 9.44 5.58
CA CYS A 136 -9.34 10.74 6.13
C CYS A 136 -10.87 10.92 6.05
N ARG A 137 -11.48 10.56 4.91
CA ARG A 137 -12.94 10.65 4.74
C ARG A 137 -13.70 9.67 5.64
N GLU A 138 -13.17 8.47 5.87
CA GLU A 138 -13.73 7.50 6.82
C GLU A 138 -13.68 8.00 8.25
N LYS A 139 -12.55 8.61 8.66
CA LYS A 139 -12.43 9.27 9.98
C LYS A 139 -13.45 10.39 10.15
N LEU A 140 -13.60 11.26 9.16
CA LEU A 140 -14.60 12.34 9.19
C LEU A 140 -16.03 11.80 9.29
N LYS A 141 -16.36 10.71 8.59
CA LYS A 141 -17.67 10.04 8.72
C LYS A 141 -17.88 9.45 10.12
N ALA A 142 -16.85 8.89 10.74
CA ALA A 142 -16.94 8.36 12.10
C ALA A 142 -17.22 9.48 13.12
N ILE A 143 -16.52 10.61 13.00
CA ILE A 143 -16.78 11.81 13.82
C ILE A 143 -18.21 12.33 13.58
N PHE A 144 -18.64 12.39 12.31
CA PHE A 144 -19.98 12.81 11.95
C PHE A 144 -21.05 11.96 12.63
N HIS A 145 -20.93 10.64 12.54
CA HIS A 145 -21.86 9.69 13.17
C HIS A 145 -21.85 9.78 14.70
N ALA A 146 -20.67 9.95 15.31
CA ALA A 146 -20.55 10.11 16.75
C ALA A 146 -21.26 11.38 17.24
N ARG A 147 -21.04 12.53 16.57
CA ARG A 147 -21.69 13.80 16.92
C ARG A 147 -23.20 13.76 16.68
N LEU A 148 -23.65 13.13 15.61
CA LEU A 148 -25.06 13.00 15.29
C LEU A 148 -25.87 12.37 16.45
N ASN A 149 -25.31 11.35 17.12
CA ASN A 149 -25.98 10.64 18.20
C ASN A 149 -25.72 11.24 19.60
N ASN A 150 -24.68 12.07 19.77
CA ASN A 150 -24.22 12.53 21.08
C ASN A 150 -24.39 14.05 21.34
N LEU A 151 -24.89 14.86 20.40
CA LEU A 151 -25.14 16.27 20.72
C LEU A 151 -26.29 16.38 21.74
N GLU A 152 -25.98 16.93 22.90
CA GLU A 152 -27.00 17.40 23.84
C GLU A 152 -27.83 18.52 23.19
N PRO A 153 -29.14 18.59 23.48
CA PRO A 153 -29.95 19.71 23.00
C PRO A 153 -29.39 21.03 23.54
N PRO A 154 -29.40 22.12 22.74
CA PRO A 154 -28.99 23.42 23.23
C PRO A 154 -29.87 23.84 24.43
N PRO A 155 -29.30 24.51 25.44
CA PRO A 155 -29.95 24.76 26.73
C PRO A 155 -31.25 25.58 26.66
N GLU A 156 -31.47 26.29 25.54
CA GLU A 156 -32.65 27.14 25.31
C GLU A 156 -33.85 26.38 24.68
N ASP A 157 -33.63 25.21 24.08
CA ASP A 157 -34.69 24.38 23.50
C ASP A 157 -34.96 23.18 24.43
N LYS A 158 -35.77 23.38 25.48
CA LYS A 158 -36.32 22.29 26.33
C LYS A 158 -37.40 21.46 25.63
N ASP A 159 -37.37 21.37 24.30
CA ASP A 159 -38.28 20.51 23.57
C ASP A 159 -37.75 19.08 23.58
N THR A 160 -38.49 18.19 24.24
CA THR A 160 -38.14 16.79 24.51
C THR A 160 -38.06 15.95 23.21
N SER A 161 -38.42 16.56 22.08
CA SER A 161 -38.30 16.03 20.72
C SER A 161 -36.85 15.93 20.19
N LEU A 162 -35.85 16.46 20.90
CA LEU A 162 -34.43 16.46 20.51
C LEU A 162 -33.64 15.18 20.88
N ASN A 163 -34.27 14.21 21.56
CA ASN A 163 -33.73 12.86 21.83
C ASN A 163 -34.01 11.87 20.69
N LEU A 164 -33.95 12.35 19.44
CA LEU A 164 -34.11 11.50 18.26
C LEU A 164 -32.82 10.72 17.99
N VAL A 165 -32.90 9.39 18.15
CA VAL A 165 -31.89 8.50 17.58
C VAL A 165 -32.15 8.43 16.07
N PHE A 166 -31.17 8.86 15.28
CA PHE A 166 -31.30 8.89 13.84
C PHE A 166 -30.98 7.54 13.21
N ASP A 167 -31.88 7.04 12.37
CA ASP A 167 -31.60 5.96 11.44
C ASP A 167 -30.84 6.53 10.22
N ILE A 168 -29.65 5.97 9.97
CA ILE A 168 -28.75 6.43 8.89
C ILE A 168 -29.38 6.23 7.50
N ASP A 169 -30.17 5.17 7.30
CA ASP A 169 -30.80 4.89 6.02
C ASP A 169 -31.96 5.84 5.73
N LEU A 170 -32.72 6.23 6.76
CA LEU A 170 -33.72 7.30 6.63
C LEU A 170 -33.06 8.67 6.42
N LEU A 171 -31.96 8.96 7.11
CA LEU A 171 -31.20 10.20 6.92
C LEU A 171 -30.65 10.38 5.51
N ARG A 172 -30.37 9.30 4.76
CA ARG A 172 -29.98 9.41 3.34
C ARG A 172 -31.03 10.11 2.47
N ARG A 173 -32.29 10.15 2.91
CA ARG A 173 -33.39 10.86 2.23
C ARG A 173 -33.40 12.37 2.55
N CYS A 174 -32.77 12.77 3.65
CA CYS A 174 -32.60 14.16 4.05
C CYS A 174 -31.59 14.87 3.13
N VAL A 175 -31.96 16.05 2.62
CA VAL A 175 -31.11 16.87 1.73
C VAL A 175 -29.91 17.38 2.50
N SER A 176 -30.13 17.84 3.72
CA SER A 176 -29.07 18.38 4.60
C SER A 176 -28.04 17.32 4.97
N PHE A 177 -28.47 16.07 5.18
CA PHE A 177 -27.54 14.95 5.42
C PHE A 177 -26.68 14.67 4.18
N ARG A 178 -27.29 14.57 2.99
CA ARG A 178 -26.53 14.31 1.75
C ARG A 178 -25.49 15.38 1.44
N ARG A 179 -25.81 16.65 1.71
CA ARG A 179 -24.89 17.77 1.51
C ARG A 179 -23.72 17.76 2.50
N SER A 180 -23.98 17.43 3.76
CA SER A 180 -22.98 17.48 4.83
C SER A 180 -22.13 16.21 4.95
N TYR A 181 -22.69 15.03 4.67
CA TYR A 181 -22.01 13.73 4.78
C TYR A 181 -20.85 13.53 3.77
N GLY A 182 -20.79 14.39 2.75
CA GLY A 182 -19.77 14.38 1.71
C GLY A 182 -18.60 15.34 1.92
N LEU A 183 -18.64 16.19 2.96
CA LEU A 183 -17.66 17.25 3.17
C LEU A 183 -16.24 16.69 3.39
N SER A 184 -15.26 17.41 2.88
CA SER A 184 -13.83 17.07 3.01
C SER A 184 -13.18 17.60 4.29
N GLN A 185 -13.95 18.27 5.14
CA GLN A 185 -13.52 18.89 6.39
C GLN A 185 -14.57 18.68 7.47
N GLU A 186 -14.14 18.72 8.73
CA GLU A 186 -15.03 18.66 9.88
C GLU A 186 -15.84 19.96 10.00
N LEU A 187 -17.11 19.83 10.38
CA LEU A 187 -17.96 20.99 10.68
C LEU A 187 -17.58 21.55 12.05
N ILE A 188 -17.48 22.87 12.12
CA ILE A 188 -17.38 23.63 13.38
C ILE A 188 -18.69 23.57 14.16
N ASP A 189 -18.62 23.84 15.47
CA ASP A 189 -19.72 23.52 16.40
C ASP A 189 -21.04 24.23 16.09
N TRP A 190 -21.02 25.52 15.72
CA TRP A 190 -22.27 26.20 15.34
C TRP A 190 -22.91 25.59 14.09
N ALA A 191 -22.09 25.17 13.11
CA ALA A 191 -22.57 24.57 11.87
C ALA A 191 -23.19 23.19 12.14
N TRP A 192 -22.70 22.49 13.16
CA TRP A 192 -23.31 21.27 13.66
C TRP A 192 -24.69 21.49 14.28
N ILE A 193 -24.85 22.54 15.08
CA ILE A 193 -26.14 22.89 15.69
C ILE A 193 -27.18 23.19 14.59
N GLU A 194 -26.81 24.01 13.61
CA GLU A 194 -27.70 24.38 12.51
C GLU A 194 -28.05 23.18 11.62
N LEU A 195 -27.06 22.34 11.34
CA LEU A 195 -27.27 21.09 10.62
C LEU A 195 -28.23 20.17 11.40
N ARG A 196 -28.04 19.97 12.71
CA ARG A 196 -28.91 19.11 13.52
C ARG A 196 -30.35 19.61 13.52
N ARG A 197 -30.58 20.92 13.65
CA ARG A 197 -31.92 21.52 13.55
C ARG A 197 -32.58 21.23 12.20
N SER A 198 -31.84 21.38 11.11
CA SER A 198 -32.32 21.05 9.77
C SER A 198 -32.61 19.55 9.61
N LEU A 199 -31.74 18.70 10.15
CA LEU A 199 -31.89 17.24 10.12
C LEU A 199 -33.11 16.77 10.90
N VAL A 200 -33.38 17.29 12.11
CA VAL A 200 -34.58 16.93 12.89
C VAL A 200 -35.85 17.22 12.08
N LYS A 201 -35.95 18.43 11.52
CA LYS A 201 -37.12 18.86 10.70
C LYS A 201 -37.29 18.02 9.43
N GLU A 202 -36.20 17.66 8.75
CA GLU A 202 -36.23 16.81 7.56
C GLU A 202 -36.55 15.36 7.91
N TYR A 203 -35.96 14.84 8.99
CA TYR A 203 -36.13 13.47 9.44
C TYR A 203 -37.55 13.20 9.92
N GLN A 204 -38.14 14.11 10.70
CA GLN A 204 -39.55 14.03 11.10
C GLN A 204 -40.49 14.04 9.88
N ARG A 205 -40.19 14.82 8.83
CA ARG A 205 -40.94 14.78 7.56
C ARG A 205 -40.80 13.41 6.88
N VAL A 206 -39.60 12.84 6.84
CA VAL A 206 -39.38 11.50 6.28
C VAL A 206 -40.13 10.42 7.06
N LEU A 207 -40.20 10.52 8.39
CA LEU A 207 -41.00 9.64 9.24
C LEU A 207 -42.51 9.81 8.99
N GLY A 208 -42.97 11.05 8.80
CA GLY A 208 -44.39 11.38 8.53
C GLY A 208 -44.89 10.97 7.15
N VAL A 209 -44.01 10.83 6.14
CA VAL A 209 -44.35 10.38 4.79
C VAL A 209 -44.63 8.86 4.71
N GLY A 210 -44.64 8.14 5.84
CA GLY A 210 -45.04 6.73 5.94
C GLY A 210 -46.51 6.48 6.30
N ARG A 211 -47.33 7.53 6.52
CA ARG A 211 -48.75 7.39 6.86
C ARG A 211 -49.65 8.19 5.92
N GLU A 212 -49.66 7.85 4.63
CA GLU A 212 -50.80 8.17 3.76
C GLU A 212 -50.72 7.39 2.43
N GLY A 213 -51.62 6.39 2.30
CA GLY A 213 -51.98 5.67 1.06
C GLY A 213 -50.97 4.62 0.58
N ARG A 214 -51.32 3.34 0.42
CA ARG A 214 -52.58 2.77 -0.08
C ARG A 214 -52.68 1.29 0.30
#